data_AF-A0A7S1A164-F1
#
_entry.id   AF-A0A7S1A164-F1
#
_cell.length_a   1.000
_cell.length_b   1.000
_cell.length_c   1.000
_cell.angle_alpha   90.00
_cell.angle_beta   90.00
_cell.angle_gamma   90.00
#
_symmetry.space_group_name_H-M   'P 1'
#
loop_
_entity.id
_entity.type
_entity.pdbx_description
1 polymer ?
#
loop_
_entity_poly.entity_id
_entity_poly.type
_entity_poly.pdbx_seq_one_letter_code
_entity_poly.pdbx_strand_id
1 'polypeptide(L)'
;GDAFVTKTHPFTNDVVEFESALRGLRAGGGGDTPESLNQALATAVGGLSWRSGAAAVAFLVADAPPHMDYQESVTYAHASVVALSRGIRIHTVAASGLDEMGTLVFRQIAQLTRGKFIFIEYGSLEATKASHKVSGPVESNNLDAILLKEIEAEVGAWGVPDLV
;
A
#
# COMPACT_ATOMS: atom_id res chain seq x y z
N GLY A 1 23.73 1.08 -11.97
CA GLY A 1 22.44 0.68 -11.40
C GLY A 1 22.57 0.88 -9.92
N ASP A 2 21.85 1.84 -9.37
CA ASP A 2 21.90 2.09 -7.94
C ASP A 2 21.27 0.91 -7.22
N ALA A 3 21.95 0.42 -6.17
CA ALA A 3 21.38 -0.58 -5.29
C ALA A 3 20.20 0.07 -4.55
N PHE A 4 18.97 -0.32 -4.87
CA PHE A 4 17.80 0.11 -4.13
C PHE A 4 17.86 -0.47 -2.71
N VAL A 5 17.99 0.42 -1.72
CA VAL A 5 18.03 0.02 -0.31
C VAL A 5 16.63 0.17 0.28
N THR A 6 15.93 -0.95 0.44
CA THR A 6 14.71 -0.97 1.27
C THR A 6 15.09 -0.72 2.72
N LYS A 7 14.56 0.36 3.30
CA LYS A 7 14.69 0.65 4.73
C LYS A 7 13.44 0.17 5.46
N THR A 8 13.62 -0.64 6.50
CA THR A 8 12.54 -1.17 7.31
C THR A 8 12.61 -0.61 8.72
N HIS A 9 11.44 -0.34 9.30
CA HIS A 9 11.29 -0.05 10.73
C HIS A 9 10.45 -1.18 11.35
N PRO A 10 10.90 -1.84 12.43
CA PRO A 10 10.12 -2.87 13.10
C PRO A 10 8.79 -2.35 13.63
N PHE A 11 7.81 -3.24 13.80
CA PHE A 11 6.59 -2.91 14.54
C PHE A 11 6.94 -2.56 15.99
N THR A 12 6.33 -1.50 16.50
CA THR A 12 6.46 -1.04 17.87
C THR A 12 5.09 -0.70 18.45
N ASN A 13 4.94 -0.82 19.76
CA ASN A 13 3.79 -0.30 20.50
C ASN A 13 4.04 1.10 21.08
N ASP A 14 5.23 1.66 20.87
CA ASP A 14 5.60 3.02 21.26
C ASP A 14 5.29 3.99 20.11
N VAL A 15 4.27 4.82 20.32
CA VAL A 15 3.83 5.83 19.34
C VAL A 15 4.91 6.89 19.10
N VAL A 16 5.70 7.23 20.13
CA VAL A 16 6.77 8.23 20.02
C VAL A 16 7.93 7.67 19.18
N GLU A 17 8.26 6.39 19.35
CA GLU A 17 9.24 5.71 18.50
C GLU A 17 8.78 5.69 17.03
N PHE A 18 7.52 5.34 16.79
CA PHE A 18 6.94 5.34 15.44
C PHE A 18 6.94 6.75 14.81
N GLU A 19 6.52 7.77 15.56
CA GLU A 19 6.52 9.16 15.08
C GLU A 19 7.95 9.63 14.75
N SER A 20 8.92 9.30 15.60
CA SER A 20 10.33 9.63 15.38
C SER A 20 10.86 8.97 14.10
N ALA A 21 10.56 7.69 13.88
CA ALA A 21 10.90 6.99 12.64
C ALA A 21 10.28 7.68 11.41
N LEU A 22 9.00 8.03 11.46
CA LEU A 22 8.28 8.71 10.38
C LEU A 22 8.87 10.09 10.07
N ARG A 23 9.15 10.90 11.10
CA ARG A 23 9.78 12.23 10.95
C ARG A 23 11.20 12.16 10.42
N GLY A 24 11.89 11.04 10.66
CA GLY A 24 13.23 10.75 10.15
C GLY A 24 13.25 10.38 8.66
N LEU A 25 12.11 9.99 8.08
CA LEU A 25 12.04 9.69 6.65
C LEU A 25 12.30 10.96 5.82
N ARG A 26 13.11 10.80 4.79
CA ARG A 26 13.40 11.82 3.79
C ARG A 26 13.24 11.15 2.43
N ALA A 27 12.44 11.76 1.56
CA ALA A 27 12.45 11.43 0.15
C ALA A 27 13.83 11.85 -0.41
N GLY A 28 14.58 10.90 -0.94
CA GLY A 28 15.90 11.15 -1.49
C GLY A 28 16.19 10.09 -2.55
N GLY A 29 16.47 10.54 -3.77
CA GLY A 29 16.44 9.67 -4.95
C GLY A 29 15.00 9.43 -5.43
N GLY A 30 14.81 9.49 -6.74
CA GLY A 30 13.51 9.43 -7.44
C GLY A 30 13.54 10.30 -8.70
N GLY A 31 12.66 10.02 -9.66
CA GLY A 31 12.54 10.74 -10.93
C GLY A 31 12.65 9.84 -12.16
N ASP A 32 13.24 8.65 -12.00
CA ASP A 32 13.16 7.58 -12.99
C ASP A 32 11.95 6.71 -12.62
N THR A 33 10.95 6.66 -13.49
CA THR A 33 9.89 5.66 -13.43
C THR A 33 10.28 4.49 -14.34
N PRO A 34 9.98 3.21 -14.01
CA PRO A 34 9.29 2.67 -12.81
C PRO A 34 10.07 2.72 -11.48
N GLU A 35 9.45 2.31 -10.36
CA GLU A 35 10.02 2.30 -9.01
C GLU A 35 10.18 0.88 -8.41
N SER A 36 10.94 0.74 -7.32
CA SER A 36 11.24 -0.54 -6.66
C SER A 36 10.14 -1.07 -5.72
N LEU A 37 8.87 -0.94 -6.12
CA LEU A 37 7.69 -1.39 -5.33
C LEU A 37 7.72 -2.88 -5.02
N ASN A 38 8.11 -3.72 -5.99
CA ASN A 38 8.17 -5.18 -5.84
C ASN A 38 9.04 -5.61 -4.64
N GLN A 39 10.24 -5.04 -4.51
CA GLN A 39 11.16 -5.34 -3.42
C GLN A 39 10.62 -4.85 -2.07
N ALA A 40 10.08 -3.64 -2.02
CA ALA A 40 9.49 -3.08 -0.80
C ALA A 40 8.31 -3.94 -0.32
N LEU A 41 7.43 -4.34 -1.23
CA LEU A 41 6.26 -5.17 -0.92
C LEU A 41 6.67 -6.56 -0.43
N ALA A 42 7.61 -7.22 -1.11
CA ALA A 42 8.14 -8.52 -0.68
C ALA A 42 8.79 -8.43 0.71
N THR A 43 9.55 -7.36 0.97
CA THR A 43 10.19 -7.12 2.27
C THR A 43 9.15 -6.85 3.36
N ALA A 44 8.13 -6.04 3.09
CA ALA A 44 7.07 -5.75 4.04
C ALA A 44 6.27 -7.02 4.42
N VAL A 45 5.94 -7.86 3.44
CA VAL A 45 5.14 -9.08 3.63
C VAL A 45 5.96 -10.20 4.27
N GLY A 46 7.20 -10.39 3.81
CA GLY A 46 8.04 -11.53 4.18
C GLY A 46 9.03 -11.26 5.31
N GLY A 47 9.55 -10.04 5.40
CA GLY A 47 10.67 -9.67 6.28
C GLY A 47 10.30 -8.98 7.58
N LEU A 48 9.07 -8.46 7.72
CA LEU A 48 8.59 -7.89 8.97
C LEU A 48 7.94 -8.95 9.88
N SER A 49 8.07 -8.76 11.19
CA SER A 49 7.55 -9.66 12.21
C SER A 49 6.05 -9.46 12.48
N TRP A 50 5.22 -9.85 11.51
CA TRP A 50 3.77 -9.86 11.67
C TRP A 50 3.35 -10.82 12.80
N ARG A 51 2.66 -10.30 13.81
CA ARG A 51 2.19 -11.09 14.95
C ARG A 51 1.04 -12.01 14.56
N SER A 52 1.07 -13.26 15.00
CA SER A 52 -0.06 -14.18 14.85
C SER A 52 -1.25 -13.76 15.72
N GLY A 53 -2.47 -14.00 15.27
CA GLY A 53 -3.67 -13.73 16.06
C GLY A 53 -4.07 -12.26 16.15
N ALA A 54 -3.51 -11.39 15.32
CA ALA A 54 -3.92 -9.99 15.21
C ALA A 54 -4.27 -9.61 13.78
N ALA A 55 -5.10 -8.57 13.65
CA ALA A 55 -5.33 -7.90 12.38
C ALA A 55 -3.99 -7.44 11.79
N ALA A 56 -3.78 -7.78 10.53
CA ALA A 56 -2.59 -7.40 9.76
C ALA A 56 -3.02 -6.49 8.61
N VAL A 57 -2.75 -5.19 8.75
CA VAL A 57 -3.15 -4.15 7.82
C VAL A 57 -1.91 -3.43 7.32
N ALA A 58 -1.81 -3.26 6.00
CA ALA A 58 -0.76 -2.48 5.35
C ALA A 58 -1.37 -1.40 4.44
N PHE A 59 -0.70 -0.25 4.38
CA PHE A 59 -0.99 0.81 3.42
C PHE A 59 0.21 0.95 2.48
N LEU A 60 0.00 0.66 1.20
CA LEU A 60 1.00 0.87 0.15
C LEU A 60 0.77 2.25 -0.46
N VAL A 61 1.71 3.17 -0.27
CA VAL A 61 1.63 4.55 -0.78
C VAL A 61 2.73 4.76 -1.83
N ALA A 62 2.36 5.09 -3.07
CA ALA A 62 3.32 5.42 -4.13
C ALA A 62 2.66 6.13 -5.32
N ASP A 63 3.48 6.73 -6.18
CA ASP A 63 3.12 7.51 -7.38
C ASP A 63 3.65 6.90 -8.70
N ALA A 64 4.26 5.71 -8.67
CA ALA A 64 4.82 5.05 -9.86
C ALA A 64 4.53 3.53 -9.90
N PRO A 65 4.50 2.92 -11.11
CA PRO A 65 4.40 1.48 -11.27
C PRO A 65 5.68 0.75 -10.80
N PRO A 66 5.61 -0.56 -10.49
CA PRO A 66 6.79 -1.37 -10.19
C PRO A 66 7.67 -1.60 -11.43
N HIS A 67 8.97 -1.75 -11.23
CA HIS A 67 9.83 -2.46 -12.18
C HIS A 67 9.38 -3.91 -12.35
N MET A 68 9.15 -4.34 -13.60
CA MET A 68 8.77 -5.72 -13.95
C MET A 68 9.87 -6.45 -14.74
N ASP A 69 10.95 -5.74 -15.06
CA ASP A 69 12.10 -6.19 -15.84
C ASP A 69 13.24 -6.74 -14.97
N TYR A 70 13.16 -6.56 -13.64
CA TYR A 70 14.12 -7.11 -12.69
C TYR A 70 13.89 -8.62 -12.51
N GLN A 71 14.70 -9.41 -13.20
CA GLN A 71 14.60 -10.88 -13.28
C GLN A 71 14.66 -11.60 -11.93
N GLU A 72 15.31 -11.01 -10.92
CA GLU A 72 15.46 -11.60 -9.58
C GLU A 72 14.46 -11.02 -8.55
N SER A 73 13.54 -10.14 -8.98
CA SER A 73 12.58 -9.53 -8.07
C SER A 73 11.34 -10.40 -7.86
N VAL A 74 10.90 -10.50 -6.60
CA VAL A 74 9.58 -11.05 -6.29
C VAL A 74 8.53 -10.09 -6.83
N THR A 75 7.68 -10.56 -7.74
CA THR A 75 6.64 -9.72 -8.34
C THR A 75 5.60 -9.30 -7.30
N TYR A 76 4.96 -8.14 -7.51
CA TYR A 76 3.86 -7.70 -6.66
C TYR A 76 2.76 -8.75 -6.56
N ALA A 77 2.45 -9.43 -7.67
CA ALA A 77 1.42 -10.46 -7.70
C ALA A 77 1.76 -11.63 -6.76
N HIS A 78 3.00 -12.11 -6.78
CA HIS A 78 3.45 -13.15 -5.87
C HIS A 78 3.42 -12.67 -4.41
N ALA A 79 3.94 -11.47 -4.13
CA ALA A 79 3.92 -10.89 -2.79
C ALA A 79 2.49 -10.68 -2.27
N SER A 80 1.54 -10.29 -3.11
CA SER A 80 0.12 -10.17 -2.77
C SER A 80 -0.52 -11.52 -2.42
N VAL A 81 -0.17 -12.60 -3.14
CA VAL A 81 -0.64 -13.95 -2.80
C VAL A 81 -0.07 -14.41 -1.45
N VAL A 82 1.21 -14.13 -1.19
CA VAL A 82 1.83 -14.42 0.11
C VAL A 82 1.15 -13.60 1.22
N ALA A 83 0.88 -12.31 0.97
CA ALA A 83 0.15 -11.44 1.90
C ALA A 83 -1.23 -12.02 2.24
N LEU A 84 -2.00 -12.41 1.22
CA LEU A 84 -3.30 -13.06 1.38
C LEU A 84 -3.19 -14.34 2.24
N SER A 85 -2.21 -15.20 1.97
CA SER A 85 -2.01 -16.44 2.76
C SER A 85 -1.66 -16.19 4.22
N ARG A 86 -1.10 -15.02 4.53
CA ARG A 86 -0.74 -14.57 5.89
C ARG A 86 -1.85 -13.73 6.54
N GLY A 87 -2.97 -13.51 5.85
CA GLY A 87 -4.06 -12.66 6.32
C GLY A 87 -3.71 -11.17 6.35
N ILE A 88 -2.67 -10.74 5.60
CA ILE A 88 -2.27 -9.33 5.50
C ILE A 88 -3.15 -8.66 4.44
N ARG A 89 -3.98 -7.72 4.87
CA ARG A 89 -4.79 -6.88 3.98
C ARG A 89 -4.01 -5.65 3.57
N ILE A 90 -3.93 -5.38 2.26
CA ILE A 90 -3.15 -4.27 1.72
C ILE A 90 -4.10 -3.28 1.05
N HIS A 91 -4.28 -2.13 1.68
CA HIS A 91 -4.91 -0.98 1.05
C HIS A 91 -3.85 -0.22 0.27
N THR A 92 -4.16 0.18 -0.96
CA THR A 92 -3.22 0.93 -1.80
C THR A 92 -3.67 2.38 -1.88
N VAL A 93 -2.74 3.32 -1.73
CA VAL A 93 -2.97 4.76 -1.79
C VAL A 93 -2.18 5.32 -2.97
N ALA A 94 -2.87 5.56 -4.09
CA ALA A 94 -2.29 6.19 -5.27
C ALA A 94 -2.07 7.69 -5.02
N ALA A 95 -0.81 8.12 -5.07
CA ALA A 95 -0.43 9.53 -5.01
C ALA A 95 -0.43 10.18 -6.42
N SER A 96 -0.24 11.51 -6.48
CA SER A 96 -0.21 12.22 -7.77
C SER A 96 0.89 11.67 -8.67
N GLY A 97 0.54 11.38 -9.92
CA GLY A 97 1.51 10.97 -10.93
C GLY A 97 1.44 9.48 -11.29
N LEU A 98 0.66 8.68 -10.56
CA LEU A 98 0.47 7.27 -10.89
C LEU A 98 -0.25 7.12 -12.23
N ASP A 99 0.42 6.48 -13.18
CA ASP A 99 -0.08 6.26 -14.54
C ASP A 99 -1.14 5.13 -14.61
N GLU A 100 -1.62 4.83 -15.81
CA GLU A 100 -2.64 3.81 -16.02
C GLU A 100 -2.17 2.41 -15.60
N MET A 101 -0.89 2.09 -15.84
CA MET A 101 -0.30 0.82 -15.45
C MET A 101 -0.12 0.71 -13.94
N GLY A 102 0.37 1.76 -13.27
CA GLY A 102 0.46 1.82 -11.82
C GLY A 102 -0.90 1.72 -11.17
N THR A 103 -1.91 2.39 -11.72
CA THR A 103 -3.30 2.29 -11.27
C THR A 103 -3.82 0.85 -11.38
N LEU A 104 -3.55 0.17 -12.49
CA LEU A 104 -3.93 -1.24 -12.67
C LEU A 104 -3.27 -2.13 -11.61
N VAL A 105 -1.95 -1.97 -11.41
CA VAL A 105 -1.19 -2.75 -10.40
C VAL A 105 -1.73 -2.52 -9.00
N PHE A 106 -1.98 -1.26 -8.61
CA PHE A 106 -2.51 -0.94 -7.28
C PHE A 106 -3.88 -1.58 -7.06
N ARG A 107 -4.76 -1.52 -8.07
CA ARG A 107 -6.07 -2.18 -8.00
C ARG A 107 -5.95 -3.69 -7.89
N GLN A 108 -4.99 -4.31 -8.58
CA GLN A 108 -4.72 -5.74 -8.45
C GLN A 108 -4.21 -6.12 -7.05
N ILE A 109 -3.26 -5.36 -6.48
CA ILE A 109 -2.75 -5.60 -5.11
C ILE A 109 -3.89 -5.50 -4.10
N ALA A 110 -4.70 -4.43 -4.17
CA ALA A 110 -5.84 -4.25 -3.29
C ALA A 110 -6.85 -5.40 -3.44
N GLN A 111 -7.22 -5.77 -4.66
CA GLN A 111 -8.17 -6.87 -4.92
C GLN A 111 -7.66 -8.22 -4.41
N LEU A 112 -6.40 -8.57 -4.71
CA LEU A 112 -5.80 -9.85 -4.30
C LEU A 112 -5.73 -9.99 -2.78
N THR A 113 -5.57 -8.89 -2.06
CA THR A 113 -5.42 -8.88 -0.60
C THR A 113 -6.70 -8.47 0.13
N ARG A 114 -7.82 -8.30 -0.59
CA ARG A 114 -9.11 -7.81 -0.07
C ARG A 114 -9.05 -6.41 0.56
N GLY A 115 -8.06 -5.61 0.18
CA GLY A 115 -7.96 -4.21 0.56
C GLY A 115 -8.75 -3.28 -0.36
N LYS A 116 -8.60 -1.98 -0.13
CA LYS A 116 -9.23 -0.93 -0.94
C LYS A 116 -8.20 -0.18 -1.77
N PHE A 117 -8.63 0.24 -2.95
CA PHE A 117 -7.90 1.22 -3.75
C PHE A 117 -8.35 2.62 -3.34
N ILE A 118 -7.42 3.39 -2.78
CA ILE A 118 -7.56 4.77 -2.34
C ILE A 118 -6.69 5.61 -3.28
N PHE A 119 -7.13 6.82 -3.59
CA PHE A 119 -6.34 7.76 -4.38
C PHE A 119 -6.45 9.15 -3.76
N ILE A 120 -5.37 9.93 -3.86
CA ILE A 120 -5.33 11.29 -3.34
C ILE A 120 -5.90 12.23 -4.40
N GLU A 121 -6.84 13.10 -4.00
CA GLU A 121 -7.45 14.09 -4.88
C GLU A 121 -6.45 15.20 -5.24
N TYR A 122 -6.25 15.46 -6.53
CA TYR A 122 -5.49 16.60 -7.02
C TYR A 122 -6.35 17.44 -7.97
N GLY A 123 -6.54 18.70 -7.62
CA GLY A 123 -7.42 19.61 -8.37
C GLY A 123 -8.89 19.35 -8.05
N SER A 124 -9.50 18.36 -8.73
CA SER A 124 -10.89 17.96 -8.47
C SER A 124 -11.08 16.46 -8.45
N LEU A 125 -12.08 16.02 -7.68
CA LEU A 125 -12.48 14.61 -7.58
C LEU A 125 -12.78 13.99 -8.94
N GLU A 126 -13.51 14.68 -9.82
CA GLU A 126 -13.85 14.15 -11.16
C GLU A 126 -12.62 14.01 -12.07
N ALA A 127 -11.69 14.97 -12.03
CA ALA A 127 -10.45 14.87 -12.79
C ALA A 127 -9.59 13.68 -12.30
N THR A 128 -9.50 13.52 -10.98
CA THR A 128 -8.72 12.43 -10.36
C THR A 128 -9.37 11.06 -10.59
N LYS A 129 -10.71 10.98 -10.54
CA LYS A 129 -11.45 9.77 -10.93
C LYS A 129 -11.17 9.39 -12.39
N ALA A 130 -11.19 10.37 -13.28
CA ALA A 130 -10.92 10.14 -14.70
C ALA A 130 -9.49 9.65 -14.94
N SER A 131 -8.48 10.20 -14.24
CA SER A 131 -7.09 9.74 -14.36
C SER A 131 -6.91 8.29 -13.91
N HIS A 132 -7.60 7.88 -12.84
CA HIS A 132 -7.55 6.50 -12.34
C HIS A 132 -8.61 5.54 -12.92
N LYS A 133 -9.34 5.97 -13.97
CA LYS A 133 -10.43 5.19 -14.60
C LYS A 133 -11.45 4.69 -13.57
N VAL A 134 -11.86 5.55 -12.63
CA VAL A 134 -12.89 5.27 -11.62
C VAL A 134 -14.22 5.85 -12.08
N SER A 135 -15.16 4.99 -12.46
CA SER A 135 -16.51 5.37 -12.88
C SER A 135 -17.57 5.22 -11.79
N GLY A 136 -17.23 4.55 -10.67
CA GLY A 136 -18.14 4.30 -9.55
C GLY A 136 -18.23 5.45 -8.54
N PRO A 137 -19.08 5.31 -7.51
CA PRO A 137 -19.13 6.25 -6.40
C PRO A 137 -17.80 6.28 -5.64
N VAL A 138 -17.42 7.47 -5.18
CA VAL A 138 -16.21 7.70 -4.37
C VAL A 138 -16.59 8.56 -3.17
N GLU A 139 -16.06 8.21 -2.00
CA GLU A 139 -16.14 9.02 -0.80
C GLU A 139 -14.86 9.86 -0.71
N SER A 140 -14.99 11.19 -0.77
CA SER A 140 -13.85 12.12 -0.61
C SER A 140 -13.78 12.62 0.82
N ASN A 141 -12.59 12.57 1.41
CA ASN A 141 -12.28 13.05 2.76
C ASN A 141 -10.75 13.25 2.89
N ASN A 142 -10.29 13.79 4.02
CA ASN A 142 -8.87 13.85 4.33
C ASN A 142 -8.27 12.44 4.41
N LEU A 143 -7.02 12.28 3.94
CA LEU A 143 -6.36 10.98 3.88
C LEU A 143 -6.26 10.33 5.26
N ASP A 144 -5.90 11.10 6.29
CA ASP A 144 -5.81 10.60 7.68
C ASP A 144 -7.14 10.00 8.17
N ALA A 145 -8.26 10.66 7.89
CA ALA A 145 -9.59 10.17 8.23
C ALA A 145 -9.94 8.87 7.45
N ILE A 146 -9.55 8.77 6.18
CA ILE A 146 -9.74 7.56 5.37
C ILE A 146 -8.90 6.41 5.96
N LEU A 147 -7.61 6.64 6.23
CA LEU A 147 -6.73 5.59 6.78
C LEU A 147 -7.22 5.13 8.15
N LEU A 148 -7.63 6.06 9.03
CA LEU A 148 -8.19 5.74 10.34
C LEU A 148 -9.47 4.90 10.21
N LYS A 149 -10.40 5.28 9.34
CA LYS A 149 -11.63 4.53 9.07
C LYS A 149 -11.35 3.10 8.61
N GLU A 150 -10.38 2.91 7.73
CA GLU A 150 -9.98 1.57 7.28
C GLU A 150 -9.38 0.77 8.44
N ILE A 151 -8.47 1.35 9.24
CA ILE A 151 -7.90 0.69 10.41
C ILE A 151 -9.00 0.27 11.40
N GLU A 152 -9.95 1.16 11.70
CA GLU A 152 -11.08 0.88 12.59
C GLU A 152 -11.96 -0.26 12.05
N ALA A 153 -12.24 -0.27 10.73
CA ALA A 153 -13.00 -1.33 10.09
C ALA A 153 -12.27 -2.68 10.17
N GLU A 154 -10.96 -2.71 9.89
CA GLU A 154 -10.17 -3.94 9.95
C GLU A 154 -10.04 -4.50 11.36
N VAL A 155 -9.80 -3.63 12.34
CA VAL A 155 -9.71 -4.03 13.75
C VAL A 155 -11.08 -4.46 14.27
N GLY A 156 -12.16 -3.75 13.91
CA GLY A 156 -13.52 -4.06 14.34
C GLY A 156 -14.06 -5.37 13.78
N ALA A 157 -13.68 -5.74 12.55
CA ALA A 157 -14.05 -7.01 11.93
C ALA A 157 -13.10 -8.17 12.29
N TRP A 158 -11.97 -7.90 12.93
CA TRP A 158 -10.96 -8.92 13.22
C TRP A 158 -11.50 -10.02 14.14
N GLY A 159 -11.33 -11.28 13.72
CA GLY A 159 -11.80 -12.45 14.46
C GLY A 159 -13.32 -12.68 14.37
N VAL A 160 -14.04 -11.83 13.64
CA VAL A 160 -15.44 -12.05 13.29
C VAL A 160 -15.48 -12.82 11.96
N PRO A 161 -16.08 -14.02 11.88
CA PRO A 161 -16.25 -14.70 10.61
C PRO A 161 -17.12 -13.85 9.69
N ASP A 162 -16.74 -13.72 8.42
CA ASP A 162 -17.65 -13.20 7.39
C ASP A 162 -18.86 -14.13 7.34
N LEU A 163 -19.98 -13.73 7.96
CA LEU A 163 -21.22 -14.49 7.92
C LEU A 163 -21.77 -14.37 6.49
N VAL A 164 -21.85 -15.52 5.82
CA VAL A 164 -22.48 -15.73 4.51
C VAL A 164 -23.96 -15.33 4.56
#